data_AF-A0A535JBB9-F1
#
_entry.id   AF-A0A535JBB9-F1
#
_cell.length_a   1.000
_cell.length_b   1.000
_cell.length_c   1.000
_cell.angle_alpha   90.00
_cell.angle_beta   90.00
_cell.angle_gamma   90.00
#
_symmetry.space_group_name_H-M   'P 1'
#
loop_
_entity.id
_entity.type
_entity.pdbx_description
1 polymer ?
#
loop_
_entity_poly.entity_id
_entity_poly.type
_entity_poly.pdbx_seq_one_letter_code
_entity_poly.pdbx_strand_id
1 'polypeptide(L)' 'FAGRTLRPGTLYGAIARLESWGYIEALAGDERRRPYRITAQGTRALRETISDMQRVGATARRRLAAR' A
#
# COMPACT_ATOMS: atom_id res chain seq x y z
N PHE A 1 9.97 -1.62 0.52
CA PHE A 1 9.23 -2.24 1.65
C PHE A 1 10.23 -2.98 2.54
N ALA A 2 10.27 -2.68 3.85
CA ALA A 2 11.19 -3.32 4.80
C ALA A 2 12.67 -3.33 4.35
N GLY A 3 13.17 -2.20 3.84
CA GLY A 3 14.53 -2.08 3.28
C GLY A 3 14.73 -2.65 1.87
N ARG A 4 13.69 -3.24 1.24
CA ARG A 4 13.78 -3.76 -0.14
C ARG A 4 13.31 -2.75 -1.18
N THR A 5 14.12 -2.59 -2.22
CA THR A 5 13.77 -1.85 -3.45
C THR A 5 12.80 -2.68 -4.28
N LEU A 6 11.69 -2.08 -4.68
CA LEU A 6 10.78 -2.70 -5.65
C LEU A 6 11.45 -2.64 -7.02
N ARG A 7 11.60 -3.79 -7.69
CA ARG A 7 12.02 -3.78 -9.10
C ARG A 7 11.01 -2.96 -9.91
N PRO A 8 11.45 -2.24 -10.96
CA PRO A 8 10.56 -1.36 -11.73
C PRO A 8 9.25 -2.04 -12.15
N GLY A 9 9.30 -3.28 -12.67
CA GLY A 9 8.08 -4.02 -13.06
C GLY A 9 7.11 -4.30 -11.89
N THR A 10 7.63 -4.55 -10.68
CA THR A 10 6.79 -4.74 -9.48
C THR A 10 6.18 -3.42 -9.03
N LEU A 11 6.94 -2.32 -9.11
CA LEU A 11 6.46 -0.99 -8.75
C LEU A 11 5.36 -0.54 -9.70
N TYR A 12 5.59 -0.59 -11.01
CA TYR A 12 4.59 -0.16 -11.99
C TYR A 12 3.35 -1.06 -11.96
N GLY A 13 3.52 -2.37 -11.76
CA GLY A 13 2.38 -3.27 -11.56
C GLY A 13 1.58 -2.96 -10.29
N ALA A 14 2.24 -2.48 -9.22
CA ALA A 14 1.55 -2.05 -8.01
C ALA A 14 0.76 -0.75 -8.24
N ILE A 15 1.36 0.24 -8.91
CA ILE A 15 0.69 1.51 -9.25
C ILE A 15 -0.55 1.25 -10.10
N ALA A 16 -0.43 0.46 -11.17
CA ALA A 16 -1.56 0.14 -12.06
C ALA A 16 -2.73 -0.53 -11.32
N ARG A 17 -2.46 -1.43 -10.37
CA ARG A 17 -3.51 -2.04 -9.56
C ARG A 17 -4.19 -1.05 -8.64
N LEU A 18 -3.41 -0.20 -7.96
CA LEU A 18 -3.93 0.84 -7.08
C LEU A 18 -4.82 1.83 -7.84
N GLU A 19 -4.46 2.19 -9.08
CA GLU A 19 -5.31 3.00 -9.95
C GLU A 19 -6.58 2.25 -10.36
N SER A 20 -6.47 0.98 -10.78
CA SER A 20 -7.65 0.18 -11.19
C SER A 20 -8.68 -0.02 -10.07
N TRP A 21 -8.24 0.00 -8.81
CA TRP A 21 -9.11 -0.08 -7.64
C TRP A 21 -9.64 1.29 -7.19
N GLY A 22 -9.24 2.37 -7.84
CA GLY A 22 -9.59 3.74 -7.46
C GLY A 22 -8.95 4.18 -6.15
N TYR A 23 -7.85 3.55 -5.72
CA TYR A 23 -7.16 3.87 -4.47
C TYR A 23 -6.18 5.03 -4.63
N ILE A 24 -5.65 5.21 -5.83
CA ILE A 24 -4.86 6.39 -6.19
C ILE A 24 -5.37 6.96 -7.51
N GLU A 25 -5.04 8.22 -7.77
CA GLU A 25 -5.31 8.88 -9.04
C GLU A 25 -4.11 9.71 -9.48
N ALA A 26 -3.90 9.75 -10.79
CA ALA A 26 -2.88 10.58 -11.41
C ALA A 26 -3.22 12.06 -11.26
N LEU A 27 -2.21 12.85 -10.93
CA LEU A 27 -2.27 14.31 -10.96
C LEU A 27 -1.68 14.81 -12.28
N ALA A 28 -2.11 16.00 -12.71
CA ALA A 28 -1.46 16.69 -13.81
C ALA A 28 0.03 16.88 -13.47
N GLY A 29 0.89 16.37 -14.34
CA GLY A 29 2.33 16.43 -14.20
C GLY A 29 2.97 16.69 -15.54
N ASP A 30 4.23 17.11 -15.51
CA ASP A 30 5.04 17.32 -16.70
C ASP A 30 5.38 15.97 -17.36
N GLU A 31 5.75 15.96 -18.64
CA GLU A 31 5.85 14.72 -19.47
C GLU A 31 6.74 13.62 -18.87
N ARG A 32 7.68 13.99 -17.98
CA ARG A 32 8.62 13.06 -17.32
C ARG A 32 8.15 12.50 -15.99
N ARG A 33 7.13 13.09 -15.35
CA ARG A 33 6.66 12.69 -14.01
C ARG A 33 5.14 12.67 -13.96
N ARG A 34 4.58 11.50 -13.63
CA ARG A 34 3.17 11.34 -13.26
C ARG A 34 3.04 11.25 -11.74
N PRO A 35 2.82 12.38 -11.03
CA PRO A 35 2.54 12.34 -9.60
C PRO A 35 1.19 11.67 -9.34
N TYR A 36 1.06 11.00 -8.20
CA TYR A 36 -0.17 10.35 -7.75
C TYR A 36 -0.58 10.87 -6.38
N ARG A 37 -1.89 10.94 -6.14
CA ARG A 37 -2.45 11.13 -4.80
C ARG A 37 -3.31 9.95 -4.39
N ILE A 38 -3.38 9.70 -3.08
CA ILE A 38 -4.30 8.70 -2.51
C ILE A 38 -5.71 9.29 -2.50
N THR A 39 -6.70 8.51 -2.94
CA THR A 39 -8.10 8.91 -2.93
C THR A 39 -8.72 8.73 -1.52
N ALA A 40 -9.94 9.22 -1.32
CA ALA A 40 -10.68 8.93 -0.10
C ALA A 40 -10.92 7.42 0.08
N GLN A 41 -11.20 6.70 -1.01
CA GLN A 41 -11.37 5.24 -1.02
C GLN A 41 -10.06 4.53 -0.68
N GLY A 42 -8.94 4.93 -1.29
CA GLY A 42 -7.62 4.38 -0.99
C GLY A 42 -7.20 4.62 0.45
N THR A 43 -7.57 5.77 1.03
CA THR A 43 -7.33 6.07 2.45
C THR A 43 -8.10 5.11 3.36
N ARG A 44 -9.35 4.77 3.03
CA ARG A 44 -10.14 3.79 3.79
C ARG A 44 -9.54 2.39 3.69
N ALA A 45 -9.24 1.94 2.46
CA ALA A 45 -8.61 0.64 2.23
C ALA A 45 -7.25 0.50 2.93
N LEU A 46 -6.45 1.57 2.95
CA LEU A 46 -5.18 1.59 3.66
C LEU A 46 -5.37 1.46 5.18
N ARG A 47 -6.37 2.13 5.77
CA ARG A 47 -6.68 2.00 7.20
C ARG A 47 -7.09 0.57 7.56
N GLU A 48 -7.91 -0.07 6.74
CA GLU A 48 -8.31 -1.47 6.92
C GLU A 48 -7.09 -2.41 6.88
N THR A 49 -6.24 -2.24 5.86
CA THR A 49 -5.01 -3.03 5.72
C THR A 49 -4.08 -2.88 6.93
N ILE A 50 -3.93 -1.66 7.46
CA ILE A 50 -3.13 -1.41 8.66
C ILE A 50 -3.73 -2.12 9.88
N SER A 51 -5.05 -2.05 10.05
CA SER A 51 -5.75 -2.75 11.14
C SER A 51 -5.53 -4.25 11.07
N ASP A 52 -5.60 -4.84 9.87
CA ASP A 52 -5.34 -6.27 9.64
C ASP A 52 -3.92 -6.66 10.02
N MET A 53 -2.94 -5.90 9.56
CA MET A 53 -1.53 -6.14 9.92
C MET A 53 -1.29 -6.07 11.43
N GLN A 54 -1.94 -5.12 12.11
CA GLN A 54 -1.88 -5.02 13.58
C GLN A 54 -2.49 -6.24 14.27
N ARG A 55 -3.64 -6.74 13.79
CA ARG A 55 -4.30 -7.95 14.32
C ARG A 55 -3.42 -9.19 14.16
N VAL A 56 -2.80 -9.35 13.00
CA VAL A 56 -1.85 -10.44 12.75
C VAL A 56 -0.65 -10.33 13.69
N GLY A 57 -0.04 -9.15 13.79
CA GLY A 57 1.10 -8.90 14.67
C GLY A 57 0.78 -9.15 16.15
N ALA A 58 -0.39 -8.71 16.62
CA ALA A 58 -0.85 -8.95 17.99
C ALA A 58 -1.05 -10.45 18.27
N THR A 59 -1.59 -11.19 17.32
CA THR A 59 -1.76 -12.65 17.44
C THR A 59 -0.42 -13.38 17.47
N ALA A 60 0.53 -13.00 16.61
CA ALA A 60 1.87 -13.56 16.62
C ALA A 60 2.58 -13.32 17.97
N ARG A 61 2.53 -12.10 18.51
CA ARG A 61 3.11 -11.78 19.83
C ARG A 61 2.50 -12.60 20.96
N ARG A 62 1.16 -12.73 21.01
CA ARG A 62 0.48 -13.53 22.05
C ARG A 62 0.93 -14.99 22.03
N ARG A 63 1.07 -15.59 20.84
CA ARG A 63 1.52 -16.98 20.70
C ARG A 63 2.97 -17.19 21.09
N LEU A 64 3.85 -16.23 20.78
CA LEU A 64 5.25 -16.28 21.19
C LEU A 64 5.43 -16.17 22.72
N ALA A 65 4.58 -15.40 23.40
CA ALA A 65 4.64 -15.23 24.85
C ALA A 65 4.04 -16.39 25.67
N ALA A 66 3.21 -17.24 25.04
CA ALA A 66 2.61 -18.41 25.67
C ALA A 66 3.48 -19.67 25.55
N ARG A 67 4.73 -19.51 25.09
CA ARG A 67 5.73 -20.56 24.93
C ARG A 67 6.89 -20.29 25.88
#